data_AF-A0A1W9QJD0-F1
#
_entry.id   AF-A0A1W9QJD0-F1
#
_cell.length_a   1.000
_cell.length_b   1.000
_cell.length_c   1.000
_cell.angle_alpha   90.00
_cell.angle_beta   90.00
_cell.angle_gamma   90.00
#
_symmetry.space_group_name_H-M   'P 1'
#
loop_
_entity.id
_entity.type
_entity.pdbx_description
1 polymer ?
#
loop_
_entity_poly.entity_id
_entity_poly.type
_entity_poly.pdbx_seq_one_letter_code
_entity_poly.pdbx_strand_id
1 'polypeptide(L)'
;MIQMAFGLKIDAFLEKGELVRFKEDGKDTQILFFNVEKILDNYDISENYILQSDDRIYIRTIPEFHEQNSVTVFGEVKFPGDYSIEDSKTTLLEILQKCGGPTARADIENAFIQRRSKEDVVDTEFERLKKMSIQDMTPLEYEYFKTKSRELIGKFSIDFNKLWNGEDSSYDVALKDADYIYFPSKISTVSVSGQVKNPGLITYVPNKNYLYYIEQAGGFSWNPRKSKIRIIRASTGEWLKPTKKTVIEVGDMIFIPEKPEFDYWEFAKDFMGIAAQVATVFIVIKNAVSQ
;
A
#
# COMPACT_ATOMS: atom_id res chain seq x y z
N MET A 1 -16.52 23.59 -42.94
CA MET A 1 -16.08 23.83 -41.54
C MET A 1 -15.35 22.62 -40.94
N ILE A 2 -15.89 21.39 -40.99
CA ILE A 2 -15.21 20.20 -40.43
C ILE A 2 -13.78 20.00 -40.99
N GLN A 3 -13.59 20.13 -42.30
CA GLN A 3 -12.25 20.09 -42.91
C GLN A 3 -11.35 21.24 -42.47
N MET A 4 -11.92 22.43 -42.21
CA MET A 4 -11.18 23.59 -41.69
C MET A 4 -10.79 23.39 -40.21
N ALA A 5 -11.48 22.51 -39.49
CA ALA A 5 -11.14 22.08 -38.15
C ALA A 5 -10.13 20.91 -38.12
N PHE A 6 -9.46 20.63 -39.23
CA PHE A 6 -8.53 19.50 -39.42
C PHE A 6 -9.17 18.11 -39.32
N GLY A 7 -10.48 18.00 -39.58
CA GLY A 7 -11.21 16.73 -39.56
C GLY A 7 -11.80 16.40 -38.20
N LEU A 8 -12.13 15.12 -38.00
CA LEU A 8 -12.74 14.62 -36.77
C LEU A 8 -11.73 13.87 -35.92
N LYS A 9 -11.96 13.86 -34.61
CA LYS A 9 -11.28 12.92 -33.73
C LYS A 9 -11.78 11.51 -33.99
N ILE A 10 -10.94 10.51 -33.68
CA ILE A 10 -11.25 9.08 -33.89
C ILE A 10 -12.46 8.60 -33.06
N ASP A 11 -12.74 9.29 -31.97
CA ASP A 11 -13.85 9.03 -31.05
C ASP A 11 -15.13 9.80 -31.41
N ALA A 12 -15.18 10.49 -32.55
CA ALA A 12 -16.36 11.26 -32.95
C ALA A 12 -17.55 10.36 -33.29
N PHE A 13 -18.74 10.72 -32.81
CA PHE A 13 -19.99 10.03 -33.12
C PHE A 13 -20.49 10.44 -34.51
N LEU A 14 -20.19 9.61 -35.51
CA LEU A 14 -20.41 9.94 -36.93
C LEU A 14 -21.89 9.92 -37.35
N GLU A 15 -22.74 9.21 -36.60
CA GLU A 15 -24.15 9.08 -36.97
C GLU A 15 -24.95 10.38 -36.74
N LYS A 16 -24.45 11.30 -35.88
CA LYS A 16 -25.19 12.50 -35.48
C LYS A 16 -24.31 13.67 -35.09
N GLY A 17 -24.50 14.80 -35.78
CA GLY A 17 -24.02 16.12 -35.43
C GLY A 17 -25.17 17.06 -35.06
N GLU A 18 -24.85 18.11 -34.30
CA GLU A 18 -25.79 19.14 -33.85
C GLU A 18 -25.31 20.51 -34.37
N LEU A 19 -26.16 21.22 -35.11
CA LEU A 19 -25.97 22.60 -35.50
C LEU A 19 -26.91 23.47 -34.65
N VAL A 20 -26.34 24.28 -33.78
CA VAL A 20 -27.06 25.23 -32.94
C VAL A 20 -27.04 26.59 -33.61
N ARG A 21 -28.23 27.08 -33.97
CA ARG A 21 -28.43 28.36 -34.67
C ARG A 21 -29.34 29.28 -33.85
N PHE A 22 -29.01 30.57 -33.80
CA PHE A 22 -29.90 31.57 -33.21
C PHE A 22 -31.10 31.85 -34.12
N LYS A 23 -32.28 31.98 -33.52
CA LYS A 23 -33.48 32.47 -34.22
C LYS A 23 -33.37 33.97 -34.44
N GLU A 24 -34.25 34.52 -35.27
CA GLU A 24 -34.26 35.95 -35.64
C GLU A 24 -34.38 36.90 -34.43
N ASP A 25 -34.87 36.42 -33.29
CA ASP A 25 -34.96 37.19 -32.05
C ASP A 25 -33.60 37.39 -31.33
N GLY A 26 -32.54 36.70 -31.80
CA GLY A 26 -31.20 36.73 -31.22
C GLY A 26 -31.09 36.15 -29.80
N LYS A 27 -32.14 35.49 -29.29
CA LYS A 27 -32.22 34.96 -27.93
C LYS A 27 -32.47 33.47 -27.91
N ASP A 28 -33.41 33.02 -28.72
CA ASP A 28 -33.75 31.60 -28.81
C ASP A 28 -32.80 30.89 -29.76
N THR A 29 -32.54 29.62 -29.49
CA THR A 29 -31.77 28.76 -30.37
C THR A 29 -32.66 27.67 -30.96
N GLN A 30 -32.30 27.22 -32.15
CA GLN A 30 -32.82 26.01 -32.76
C GLN A 30 -31.67 25.04 -32.98
N ILE A 31 -31.93 23.76 -32.76
CA ILE A 31 -30.98 22.68 -33.00
C ILE A 31 -31.41 21.95 -34.26
N LEU A 32 -30.53 21.94 -35.25
CA LEU A 32 -30.66 21.14 -36.47
C LEU A 32 -29.74 19.94 -36.32
N PHE A 33 -30.27 18.74 -36.60
CA PHE A 33 -29.48 17.52 -36.59
C PHE A 33 -29.06 17.17 -38.00
N PHE A 34 -27.84 16.66 -38.16
CA PHE A 34 -27.34 16.15 -39.42
C PHE A 34 -26.54 14.87 -39.20
N ASN A 35 -26.45 14.02 -40.21
CA ASN A 35 -25.58 12.84 -40.16
C ASN A 35 -24.16 13.20 -40.64
N VAL A 36 -23.15 12.97 -39.79
CA VAL A 36 -21.77 13.40 -40.07
C VAL A 36 -21.10 12.49 -41.10
N GLU A 37 -21.33 11.19 -41.03
CA GLU A 37 -20.82 10.17 -41.97
C GLU A 37 -21.24 10.48 -43.41
N LYS A 38 -22.53 10.75 -43.63
CA LYS A 38 -23.08 11.08 -44.96
C LYS A 38 -22.47 12.34 -45.59
N ILE A 39 -22.18 13.36 -44.76
CA ILE A 39 -21.55 14.59 -45.21
C ILE A 39 -20.09 14.34 -45.62
N LEU A 40 -19.38 13.47 -44.89
CA LEU A 40 -17.96 13.18 -45.13
C LEU A 40 -17.73 12.25 -46.31
N ASP A 41 -18.54 11.20 -46.46
CA ASP A 41 -18.28 10.14 -47.44
C ASP A 41 -18.85 10.45 -48.83
N ASN A 42 -20.01 11.11 -48.90
CA ASN A 42 -20.72 11.32 -50.17
C ASN A 42 -21.01 12.79 -50.49
N TYR A 43 -20.57 13.73 -49.65
CA TYR A 43 -20.92 15.15 -49.79
C TYR A 43 -22.43 15.34 -50.00
N ASP A 44 -23.25 14.55 -49.31
CA ASP A 44 -24.70 14.60 -49.49
C ASP A 44 -25.20 16.01 -49.15
N ILE A 45 -25.67 16.71 -50.18
CA ILE A 45 -26.07 18.12 -50.11
C ILE A 45 -27.31 18.26 -49.21
N SER A 46 -28.11 17.20 -49.05
CA SER A 46 -29.33 17.23 -48.23
C SER A 46 -29.05 17.35 -46.72
N GLU A 47 -27.89 16.89 -46.27
CA GLU A 47 -27.43 16.97 -44.88
C GLU A 47 -26.49 18.18 -44.66
N ASN A 48 -26.13 18.90 -45.73
CA ASN A 48 -25.15 19.98 -45.70
C ASN A 48 -25.83 21.35 -45.56
N TYR A 49 -25.87 21.88 -44.34
CA TYR A 49 -26.46 23.20 -44.07
C TYR A 49 -25.52 24.35 -44.48
N ILE A 50 -26.09 25.35 -45.16
CA ILE A 50 -25.43 26.65 -45.33
C ILE A 50 -25.34 27.30 -43.95
N LEU A 51 -24.11 27.57 -43.51
CA LEU A 51 -23.84 28.16 -42.21
C LEU A 51 -24.15 29.66 -42.20
N GLN A 52 -24.65 30.13 -41.06
CA GLN A 52 -24.93 31.53 -40.77
C GLN A 52 -23.97 32.06 -39.71
N SER A 53 -23.98 33.39 -39.51
CA SER A 53 -23.21 34.00 -38.42
C SER A 53 -23.66 33.41 -37.08
N ASP A 54 -22.70 33.20 -36.18
CA ASP A 54 -22.89 32.67 -34.82
C ASP A 54 -23.42 31.22 -34.71
N ASP A 55 -23.49 30.48 -35.82
CA ASP A 55 -23.75 29.05 -35.81
C ASP A 55 -22.65 28.28 -35.03
N ARG A 56 -23.08 27.33 -34.20
CA ARG A 56 -22.17 26.43 -33.46
C ARG A 56 -22.43 24.99 -33.87
N ILE A 57 -21.36 24.28 -34.21
CA ILE A 57 -21.43 22.86 -34.54
C ILE A 57 -20.86 22.05 -33.39
N TYR A 58 -21.63 21.07 -32.91
CA TYR A 58 -21.20 20.07 -31.94
C TYR A 58 -21.24 18.69 -32.58
N ILE A 59 -20.14 17.95 -32.43
CA ILE A 59 -20.05 16.54 -32.74
C ILE A 59 -19.62 15.88 -31.45
N ARG A 60 -20.51 15.07 -30.85
CA ARG A 60 -20.23 14.39 -29.59
C ARG A 60 -19.23 13.27 -29.83
N THR A 61 -18.53 12.87 -28.78
CA THR A 61 -17.74 11.64 -28.82
C THR A 61 -18.63 10.43 -28.54
N ILE A 62 -18.23 9.27 -29.02
CA ILE A 62 -18.82 7.98 -28.67
C ILE A 62 -18.56 7.78 -27.15
N PRO A 63 -19.60 7.58 -26.32
CA PRO A 63 -19.41 7.25 -24.91
C PRO A 63 -18.55 5.99 -24.75
N GLU A 64 -17.67 5.96 -23.75
CA GLU A 64 -16.79 4.81 -23.45
C GLU A 64 -15.83 4.40 -24.57
N PHE A 65 -15.62 5.29 -25.56
CA PHE A 65 -14.74 5.00 -26.69
C PHE A 65 -13.29 4.84 -26.24
N HIS A 66 -12.81 3.60 -26.27
CA HIS A 66 -11.51 3.20 -25.75
C HIS A 66 -11.31 3.53 -24.25
N GLU A 67 -12.35 3.48 -23.42
CA GLU A 67 -12.09 3.25 -21.99
C GLU A 67 -11.46 1.86 -21.85
N GLN A 68 -10.13 1.83 -21.86
CA GLN A 68 -9.37 0.62 -21.57
C GLN A 68 -9.48 0.37 -20.08
N ASN A 69 -10.59 -0.24 -19.68
CA ASN A 69 -10.71 -0.78 -18.34
C ASN A 69 -9.54 -1.73 -18.14
N SER A 70 -8.75 -1.46 -17.11
CA SER A 70 -7.52 -2.20 -16.88
C SER A 70 -7.30 -2.45 -15.42
N VAL A 71 -6.62 -3.56 -15.14
CA VAL A 71 -6.15 -3.88 -13.81
C VAL A 71 -4.64 -3.96 -13.81
N THR A 72 -4.02 -3.53 -12.72
CA THR A 72 -2.57 -3.58 -12.57
C THR A 72 -2.22 -4.78 -11.71
N VAL A 73 -1.38 -5.67 -12.24
CA VAL A 73 -0.81 -6.81 -11.51
C VAL A 73 0.67 -6.55 -11.25
N PHE A 74 1.12 -6.65 -10.01
CA PHE A 74 2.50 -6.37 -9.65
C PHE A 74 3.03 -7.31 -8.54
N GLY A 75 4.35 -7.27 -8.35
CA GLY A 75 5.06 -8.10 -7.40
C GLY A 75 5.56 -9.42 -8.01
N GLU A 76 5.57 -10.49 -7.23
CA GLU A 76 6.07 -11.82 -7.60
C GLU A 76 5.07 -12.61 -8.44
N VAL A 77 4.80 -12.11 -9.64
CA VAL A 77 4.09 -12.85 -10.70
C VAL A 77 5.02 -13.09 -11.88
N LYS A 78 4.70 -14.06 -12.74
CA LYS A 78 5.54 -14.39 -13.90
C LYS A 78 5.66 -13.21 -14.87
N PHE A 79 4.56 -12.50 -15.10
CA PHE A 79 4.50 -11.32 -15.96
C PHE A 79 3.72 -10.21 -15.23
N PRO A 80 4.40 -9.27 -14.55
CA PRO A 80 3.74 -8.09 -13.98
C PRO A 80 3.43 -7.07 -15.07
N GLY A 81 2.35 -6.29 -14.90
CA GLY A 81 1.93 -5.26 -15.84
C GLY A 81 0.44 -4.94 -15.75
N ASP A 82 -0.01 -4.12 -16.69
CA ASP A 82 -1.42 -3.76 -16.84
C ASP A 82 -2.11 -4.71 -17.80
N TYR A 83 -3.30 -5.15 -17.44
CA TYR A 83 -4.11 -6.10 -18.21
C TYR A 83 -5.46 -5.49 -18.53
N SER A 84 -5.81 -5.45 -19.80
CA SER A 84 -7.14 -5.02 -20.24
C SER A 84 -8.21 -6.02 -19.77
N ILE A 85 -9.31 -5.48 -19.28
CA ILE A 85 -10.47 -6.23 -18.77
C ILE A 85 -11.77 -5.73 -19.41
N GLU A 86 -12.76 -6.62 -19.46
CA GLU A 86 -14.14 -6.19 -19.56
C GLU A 86 -14.65 -5.90 -18.14
N ASP A 87 -15.02 -4.65 -17.87
CA ASP A 87 -15.43 -4.22 -16.54
C ASP A 87 -16.56 -5.09 -15.98
N SER A 88 -16.39 -5.52 -14.73
CA SER A 88 -17.36 -6.35 -14.00
C SER A 88 -17.67 -7.72 -14.64
N LYS A 89 -16.89 -8.16 -15.65
CA LYS A 89 -17.01 -9.46 -16.30
C LYS A 89 -15.74 -10.29 -16.24
N THR A 90 -14.58 -9.70 -16.54
CA THR A 90 -13.30 -10.40 -16.45
C THR A 90 -13.01 -10.75 -15.00
N THR A 91 -12.64 -12.02 -14.76
CA THR A 91 -12.44 -12.53 -13.40
C THR A 91 -10.98 -12.48 -12.98
N LEU A 92 -10.75 -12.59 -11.67
CA LEU A 92 -9.42 -12.67 -11.09
C LEU A 92 -8.62 -13.84 -11.68
N LEU A 93 -9.21 -15.03 -11.74
CA LEU A 93 -8.55 -16.22 -12.25
C LEU A 93 -8.08 -16.03 -13.69
N GLU A 94 -8.89 -15.39 -14.54
CA GLU A 94 -8.52 -15.07 -15.92
C GLU A 94 -7.26 -14.17 -15.98
N ILE A 95 -7.20 -13.14 -15.13
CA ILE A 95 -6.02 -12.27 -15.04
C ILE A 95 -4.81 -13.01 -14.48
N LEU A 96 -4.99 -13.89 -13.49
CA LEU A 96 -3.90 -14.72 -12.96
C LEU A 96 -3.33 -15.66 -14.03
N GLN A 97 -4.18 -16.22 -14.89
CA GLN A 97 -3.74 -17.02 -16.03
C GLN A 97 -2.96 -16.18 -17.05
N LYS A 98 -3.45 -14.98 -17.38
CA LYS A 98 -2.77 -14.04 -18.30
C LYS A 98 -1.42 -13.57 -17.77
N CYS A 99 -1.29 -13.34 -16.45
CA CYS A 99 -0.02 -12.96 -15.82
C CYS A 99 0.91 -14.15 -15.56
N GLY A 100 0.47 -15.38 -15.88
CA GLY A 100 1.25 -16.61 -15.71
C GLY A 100 1.35 -17.09 -14.28
N GLY A 101 0.51 -16.57 -13.38
CA GLY A 101 0.40 -16.94 -11.98
C GLY A 101 1.51 -16.39 -11.07
N PRO A 102 1.37 -16.62 -9.75
CA PRO A 102 2.40 -16.29 -8.76
C PRO A 102 3.69 -17.09 -9.00
N THR A 103 4.85 -16.47 -8.79
CA THR A 103 6.14 -17.19 -8.83
C THR A 103 6.34 -18.05 -7.59
N ALA A 104 7.33 -18.95 -7.60
CA ALA A 104 7.68 -19.73 -6.40
C ALA A 104 8.14 -18.87 -5.20
N ARG A 105 8.55 -17.62 -5.47
CA ARG A 105 8.95 -16.65 -4.44
C ARG A 105 7.78 -15.80 -3.97
N ALA A 106 6.60 -15.91 -4.57
CA ALA A 106 5.43 -15.15 -4.15
C ALA A 106 4.95 -15.60 -2.78
N ASP A 107 4.64 -14.63 -1.94
CA ASP A 107 3.91 -14.82 -0.70
C ASP A 107 2.41 -14.78 -1.00
N ILE A 108 1.90 -15.91 -1.51
CA ILE A 108 0.51 -16.05 -1.96
C ILE A 108 -0.48 -15.84 -0.80
N GLU A 109 -0.08 -16.16 0.43
CA GLU A 109 -0.93 -15.99 1.62
C GLU A 109 -1.18 -14.51 1.96
N ASN A 110 -0.20 -13.65 1.66
CA ASN A 110 -0.30 -12.20 1.88
C ASN A 110 -0.63 -11.41 0.61
N ALA A 111 -0.93 -12.09 -0.49
CA ALA A 111 -1.42 -11.46 -1.70
C ALA A 111 -2.79 -10.80 -1.46
N PHE A 112 -3.06 -9.71 -2.17
CA PHE A 112 -4.33 -9.00 -2.02
C PHE A 112 -4.76 -8.31 -3.30
N ILE A 113 -6.07 -8.07 -3.38
CA ILE A 113 -6.65 -7.12 -4.34
C ILE A 113 -7.05 -5.88 -3.58
N GLN A 114 -6.78 -4.73 -4.16
CA GLN A 114 -7.28 -3.46 -3.71
C GLN A 114 -8.03 -2.80 -4.86
N ARG A 115 -9.33 -2.60 -4.67
CA ARG A 115 -10.16 -1.81 -5.57
C ARG A 115 -9.98 -0.34 -5.26
N ARG A 116 -9.63 0.45 -6.28
CA ARG A 116 -9.43 1.90 -6.15
C ARG A 116 -10.76 2.68 -6.14
N SER A 117 -11.88 2.03 -6.45
CA SER A 117 -13.16 2.66 -6.80
C SER A 117 -13.57 3.81 -5.86
N LYS A 118 -14.06 4.91 -6.48
CA LYS A 118 -14.79 6.01 -5.83
C LYS A 118 -16.16 5.58 -5.28
N GLU A 119 -16.56 4.33 -5.49
CA GLU A 119 -17.84 3.73 -5.07
C GLU A 119 -17.74 2.98 -3.75
N ASP A 120 -16.60 3.03 -3.05
CA ASP A 120 -16.58 2.71 -1.64
C ASP A 120 -17.66 3.56 -0.97
N VAL A 121 -18.60 2.90 -0.29
CA VAL A 121 -19.66 3.54 0.48
C VAL A 121 -19.02 4.67 1.26
N VAL A 122 -19.31 5.92 0.86
CA VAL A 122 -18.67 7.08 1.47
C VAL A 122 -19.13 7.10 2.92
N ASP A 123 -18.23 6.71 3.80
CA ASP A 123 -18.44 6.73 5.23
C ASP A 123 -18.51 8.19 5.68
N THR A 124 -19.73 8.71 5.70
CA THR A 124 -20.01 10.12 5.94
C THR A 124 -19.56 10.52 7.35
N GLU A 125 -19.64 9.61 8.32
CA GLU A 125 -19.14 9.84 9.67
C GLU A 125 -17.61 9.89 9.69
N PHE A 126 -16.93 8.99 8.99
CA PHE A 126 -15.47 9.05 8.89
C PHE A 126 -14.97 10.33 8.21
N GLU A 127 -15.64 10.79 7.15
CA GLU A 127 -15.32 12.05 6.47
C GLU A 127 -15.60 13.28 7.35
N ARG A 128 -16.64 13.25 8.19
CA ARG A 128 -16.88 14.28 9.21
C ARG A 128 -15.75 14.30 10.23
N LEU A 129 -15.36 13.14 10.76
CA LEU A 129 -14.31 13.00 11.78
C LEU A 129 -12.94 13.41 11.25
N LYS A 130 -12.60 13.14 9.98
CA LYS A 130 -11.36 13.62 9.35
C LYS A 130 -11.19 15.14 9.38
N LYS A 131 -12.30 15.89 9.39
CA LYS A 131 -12.31 17.36 9.40
C LYS A 131 -12.35 17.95 10.82
N MET A 132 -12.47 17.09 11.83
CA MET A 132 -12.58 17.46 13.24
C MET A 132 -11.23 17.35 13.95
N SER A 133 -11.00 18.16 14.98
CA SER A 133 -9.80 18.00 15.80
C SER A 133 -9.93 16.79 16.74
N ILE A 134 -8.84 16.07 16.97
CA ILE A 134 -8.83 14.88 17.83
C ILE A 134 -9.32 15.20 19.26
N GLN A 135 -9.05 16.41 19.76
CA GLN A 135 -9.47 16.81 21.12
C GLN A 135 -10.98 17.01 21.25
N ASP A 136 -11.67 17.25 20.14
CA ASP A 136 -13.11 17.49 20.13
C ASP A 136 -13.89 16.17 19.97
N MET A 137 -13.21 15.07 19.59
CA MET A 137 -13.84 13.76 19.39
C MET A 137 -14.20 13.12 20.74
N THR A 138 -15.35 12.46 20.81
CA THR A 138 -15.65 11.56 21.92
C THR A 138 -14.70 10.35 21.91
N PRO A 139 -14.50 9.65 23.04
CA PRO A 139 -13.66 8.45 23.08
C PRO A 139 -14.08 7.37 22.08
N LEU A 140 -15.39 7.22 21.83
CA LEU A 140 -15.92 6.26 20.86
C LEU A 140 -15.64 6.69 19.41
N GLU A 141 -15.85 7.96 19.08
CA GLU A 141 -15.52 8.51 17.76
C GLU A 141 -14.03 8.43 17.46
N TYR A 142 -13.18 8.66 18.46
CA TYR A 142 -11.74 8.50 18.30
C TYR A 142 -11.35 7.05 17.98
N GLU A 143 -11.89 6.06 18.71
CA GLU A 143 -11.63 4.65 18.42
C GLU A 143 -12.20 4.23 17.06
N TYR A 144 -13.37 4.75 16.67
CA TYR A 144 -13.93 4.56 15.33
C TYR A 144 -13.00 5.13 14.24
N PHE A 145 -12.61 6.39 14.36
CA PHE A 145 -11.71 7.08 13.45
C PHE A 145 -10.36 6.36 13.32
N LYS A 146 -9.78 5.94 14.45
CA LYS A 146 -8.54 5.18 14.51
C LYS A 146 -8.66 3.81 13.84
N THR A 147 -9.79 3.12 13.99
CA THR A 147 -10.04 1.83 13.35
C THR A 147 -10.19 2.01 11.84
N LYS A 148 -11.07 2.91 11.40
CA LYS A 148 -11.31 3.22 9.99
C LYS A 148 -10.08 3.74 9.26
N SER A 149 -9.24 4.53 9.92
CA SER A 149 -7.97 5.02 9.34
C SER A 149 -6.95 3.91 9.09
N ARG A 150 -7.10 2.75 9.73
CA ARG A 150 -6.23 1.58 9.54
C ARG A 150 -6.80 0.55 8.58
N GLU A 151 -8.09 0.65 8.24
CA GLU A 151 -8.70 -0.22 7.24
C GLU A 151 -8.16 0.13 5.86
N LEU A 152 -7.65 -0.87 5.14
CA LEU A 152 -7.29 -0.72 3.74
C LEU A 152 -8.58 -0.73 2.93
N ILE A 153 -9.08 0.46 2.62
CA ILE A 153 -10.29 0.64 1.81
C ILE A 153 -10.11 -0.10 0.47
N GLY A 154 -11.16 -0.81 0.05
CA GLY A 154 -11.19 -1.59 -1.18
C GLY A 154 -10.39 -2.89 -1.14
N LYS A 155 -9.81 -3.30 0.01
CA LYS A 155 -9.06 -4.56 0.11
C LYS A 155 -10.00 -5.77 0.15
N PHE A 156 -9.82 -6.70 -0.79
CA PHE A 156 -10.49 -7.99 -0.77
C PHE A 156 -9.67 -9.01 0.01
N SER A 157 -10.30 -9.74 0.92
CA SER A 157 -9.71 -10.90 1.59
C SER A 157 -9.95 -12.14 0.73
N ILE A 158 -8.95 -12.51 -0.06
CA ILE A 158 -9.02 -13.62 -1.02
C ILE A 158 -7.99 -14.68 -0.64
N ASP A 159 -8.39 -15.94 -0.61
CA ASP A 159 -7.46 -17.07 -0.50
C ASP A 159 -6.94 -17.43 -1.90
N PHE A 160 -5.86 -16.76 -2.30
CA PHE A 160 -5.27 -16.94 -3.63
C PHE A 160 -4.72 -18.35 -3.85
N ASN A 161 -4.30 -19.05 -2.79
CA ASN A 161 -3.81 -20.42 -2.91
C ASN A 161 -4.95 -21.34 -3.35
N LYS A 162 -6.10 -21.27 -2.66
CA LYS A 162 -7.27 -22.09 -3.01
C LYS A 162 -7.81 -21.75 -4.39
N LEU A 163 -7.86 -20.47 -4.74
CA LEU A 163 -8.31 -20.04 -6.06
C LEU A 163 -7.39 -20.59 -7.17
N TRP A 164 -6.08 -20.38 -7.03
CA TRP A 164 -5.10 -20.75 -8.06
C TRP A 164 -4.98 -22.26 -8.27
N ASN A 165 -5.11 -23.04 -7.19
CA ASN A 165 -5.09 -24.50 -7.25
C ASN A 165 -6.43 -25.11 -7.71
N GLY A 166 -7.48 -24.29 -7.89
CA GLY A 166 -8.82 -24.74 -8.28
C GLY A 166 -9.58 -25.46 -7.15
N GLU A 167 -9.22 -25.20 -5.89
CA GLU A 167 -9.88 -25.80 -4.72
C GLU A 167 -11.21 -25.09 -4.38
N ASP A 168 -11.27 -23.77 -4.58
CA ASP A 168 -12.46 -22.96 -4.27
C ASP A 168 -12.60 -21.78 -5.23
N SER A 169 -13.59 -21.87 -6.12
CA SER A 169 -13.92 -20.81 -7.09
C SER A 169 -14.72 -19.65 -6.50
N SER A 170 -15.19 -19.72 -5.24
CA SER A 170 -15.90 -18.60 -4.59
C SER A 170 -15.01 -17.36 -4.42
N TYR A 171 -13.70 -17.55 -4.48
CA TYR A 171 -12.69 -16.50 -4.47
C TYR A 171 -12.47 -15.84 -5.84
N ASP A 172 -13.07 -16.35 -6.91
CA ASP A 172 -12.94 -15.79 -8.26
C ASP A 172 -13.84 -14.56 -8.45
N VAL A 173 -13.36 -13.42 -7.96
CA VAL A 173 -14.11 -12.16 -8.03
C VAL A 173 -14.05 -11.53 -9.42
N ALA A 174 -15.15 -10.90 -9.84
CA ALA A 174 -15.15 -10.04 -11.01
C ALA A 174 -14.36 -8.76 -10.73
N LEU A 175 -13.45 -8.43 -11.64
CA LEU A 175 -12.59 -7.27 -11.54
C LEU A 175 -13.26 -6.03 -12.11
N LYS A 176 -12.88 -4.88 -11.57
CA LYS A 176 -13.29 -3.57 -12.04
C LYS A 176 -12.10 -2.76 -12.52
N ASP A 177 -12.38 -1.72 -13.29
CA ASP A 177 -11.35 -0.77 -13.71
C ASP A 177 -10.54 -0.23 -12.53
N ALA A 178 -9.23 -0.13 -12.75
CA ALA A 178 -8.23 0.29 -11.79
C ALA A 178 -8.11 -0.58 -10.52
N ASP A 179 -8.62 -1.82 -10.54
CA ASP A 179 -8.29 -2.81 -9.51
C ASP A 179 -6.78 -3.09 -9.52
N TYR A 180 -6.24 -3.28 -8.32
CA TYR A 180 -4.81 -3.44 -8.07
C TYR A 180 -4.55 -4.79 -7.40
N ILE A 181 -3.77 -5.64 -8.04
CA ILE A 181 -3.51 -7.02 -7.57
C ILE A 181 -2.04 -7.15 -7.19
N TYR A 182 -1.76 -7.39 -5.91
CA TYR A 182 -0.40 -7.54 -5.40
C TYR A 182 -0.06 -8.97 -5.01
N PHE A 183 1.10 -9.42 -5.45
CA PHE A 183 1.78 -10.59 -4.89
C PHE A 183 3.09 -10.16 -4.23
N PRO A 184 3.15 -10.03 -2.90
CA PRO A 184 4.40 -9.73 -2.22
C PRO A 184 5.44 -10.84 -2.45
N SER A 185 6.72 -10.51 -2.32
CA SER A 185 7.76 -11.53 -2.24
C SER A 185 7.78 -12.17 -0.85
N LYS A 186 8.00 -13.48 -0.78
CA LYS A 186 8.39 -14.18 0.45
C LYS A 186 9.69 -13.57 0.91
N ILE A 187 9.60 -12.68 1.89
CA ILE A 187 10.77 -12.08 2.53
C ILE A 187 11.44 -13.18 3.36
N SER A 188 12.26 -13.98 2.68
CA SER A 188 13.13 -14.97 3.31
C SER A 188 14.36 -14.26 3.85
N THR A 189 14.18 -13.39 4.84
CA THR A 189 15.27 -12.63 5.47
C THR A 189 15.26 -12.77 6.97
N VAL A 190 16.41 -12.54 7.57
CA VAL A 190 16.64 -12.41 9.01
C VAL A 190 17.05 -10.97 9.25
N SER A 191 16.42 -10.30 10.21
CA SER A 191 16.80 -8.94 10.58
C SER A 191 17.98 -8.98 11.54
N VAL A 192 19.02 -8.17 11.31
CA VAL A 192 20.14 -8.00 12.24
C VAL A 192 20.17 -6.56 12.70
N SER A 193 20.00 -6.35 14.00
CA SER A 193 19.81 -5.01 14.60
C SER A 193 20.72 -4.77 15.80
N GLY A 194 21.01 -3.49 16.05
CA GLY A 194 21.86 -3.02 17.13
C GLY A 194 23.34 -2.97 16.75
N GLN A 195 24.20 -3.50 17.62
CA GLN A 195 25.64 -3.26 17.62
C GLN A 195 26.42 -4.11 16.59
N VAL A 196 26.08 -3.92 15.32
CA VAL A 196 26.76 -4.43 14.12
C VAL A 196 27.13 -3.28 13.18
N LYS A 197 28.05 -3.51 12.24
CA LYS A 197 28.52 -2.43 11.34
C LYS A 197 27.46 -1.97 10.37
N ASN A 198 26.70 -2.91 9.80
CA ASN A 198 25.65 -2.65 8.81
C ASN A 198 24.34 -3.32 9.27
N PRO A 199 23.58 -2.73 10.22
CA PRO A 199 22.28 -3.24 10.61
C PRO A 199 21.32 -3.27 9.42
N GLY A 200 20.47 -4.29 9.33
CA GLY A 200 19.56 -4.44 8.20
C GLY A 200 19.01 -5.84 8.01
N LEU A 201 18.32 -6.05 6.89
CA LEU A 201 17.77 -7.34 6.49
C LEU A 201 18.82 -8.16 5.72
N ILE A 202 18.98 -9.43 6.09
CA ILE A 202 19.94 -10.34 5.47
C ILE A 202 19.19 -11.55 4.93
N THR A 203 19.48 -11.96 3.70
CA THR A 203 18.86 -13.15 3.10
C THR A 203 19.04 -14.38 3.98
N TYR A 204 17.94 -15.06 4.28
CA TYR A 204 17.89 -16.29 5.04
C TYR A 204 18.59 -17.40 4.27
N VAL A 205 19.49 -18.09 4.95
CA VAL A 205 20.17 -19.29 4.45
C VAL A 205 19.89 -20.44 5.42
N PRO A 206 19.30 -21.55 4.94
CA PRO A 206 19.03 -22.71 5.77
C PRO A 206 20.27 -23.22 6.52
N ASN A 207 20.07 -23.69 7.75
CA ASN A 207 21.11 -24.26 8.61
C ASN A 207 22.25 -23.31 9.00
N LYS A 208 22.13 -22.01 8.74
CA LYS A 208 23.05 -21.00 9.28
C LYS A 208 22.60 -20.55 10.66
N ASN A 209 23.57 -20.36 11.54
CA ASN A 209 23.33 -19.86 12.90
C ASN A 209 23.41 -18.32 12.95
N TYR A 210 23.06 -17.74 14.10
CA TYR A 210 23.08 -16.29 14.31
C TYR A 210 24.44 -15.62 14.06
N LEU A 211 25.56 -16.33 14.20
CA LEU A 211 26.89 -15.74 13.97
C LEU A 211 27.13 -15.46 12.48
N TYR A 212 26.65 -16.33 11.59
CA TYR A 212 26.71 -16.11 10.14
C TYR A 212 26.02 -14.79 9.76
N TYR A 213 24.83 -14.55 10.28
CA TYR A 213 24.08 -13.33 9.98
C TYR A 213 24.77 -12.07 10.56
N ILE A 214 25.33 -12.15 11.76
CA ILE A 214 26.14 -11.06 12.32
C ILE A 214 27.35 -10.75 11.42
N GLU A 215 27.99 -11.77 10.88
CA GLU A 215 29.12 -11.61 9.95
C GLU A 215 28.67 -10.96 8.62
N GLN A 216 27.55 -11.41 8.05
CA GLN A 216 26.96 -10.79 6.86
C GLN A 216 26.58 -9.31 7.11
N ALA A 217 26.26 -8.94 8.36
CA ALA A 217 26.04 -7.55 8.78
C ALA A 217 27.35 -6.73 8.95
N GLY A 218 28.49 -7.25 8.49
CA GLY A 218 29.82 -6.63 8.64
C GLY A 218 30.49 -6.90 10.00
N GLY A 219 29.93 -7.82 10.79
CA GLY A 219 30.39 -8.12 12.14
C GLY A 219 29.94 -7.09 13.18
N PHE A 220 30.41 -7.25 14.41
CA PHE A 220 30.07 -6.36 15.51
C PHE A 220 30.63 -4.93 15.29
N SER A 221 29.87 -3.91 15.71
CA SER A 221 30.34 -2.52 15.81
C SER A 221 30.90 -2.23 17.20
N TRP A 222 30.98 -0.95 17.60
CA TRP A 222 31.63 -0.50 18.85
C TRP A 222 30.81 -0.89 20.10
N ASN A 223 31.46 -1.27 21.19
CA ASN A 223 30.83 -1.59 22.48
C ASN A 223 29.64 -2.61 22.50
N PRO A 224 29.72 -3.76 21.80
CA PRO A 224 28.62 -4.73 21.78
C PRO A 224 28.52 -5.50 23.10
N ARG A 225 27.30 -5.68 23.61
CA ARG A 225 27.01 -6.54 24.77
C ARG A 225 26.75 -7.98 24.32
N LYS A 226 27.80 -8.66 23.86
CA LYS A 226 27.76 -10.02 23.27
C LYS A 226 27.05 -11.08 24.13
N SER A 227 27.11 -10.98 25.46
CA SER A 227 26.46 -11.94 26.38
C SER A 227 24.93 -11.79 26.45
N LYS A 228 24.38 -10.69 25.93
CA LYS A 228 22.96 -10.38 25.93
C LYS A 228 22.34 -10.34 24.53
N ILE A 229 23.01 -10.89 23.52
CA ILE A 229 22.42 -11.10 22.18
C ILE A 229 21.14 -11.93 22.32
N ARG A 230 20.11 -11.58 21.54
CA ARG A 230 18.81 -12.26 21.53
C ARG A 230 18.36 -12.53 20.11
N ILE A 231 17.69 -13.67 19.93
CA ILE A 231 16.85 -13.91 18.75
C ILE A 231 15.42 -13.61 19.17
N ILE A 232 14.71 -12.80 18.39
CA ILE A 232 13.30 -12.50 18.58
C ILE A 232 12.57 -13.21 17.45
N ARG A 233 11.71 -14.19 17.78
CA ARG A 233 10.97 -14.97 16.80
C ARG A 233 9.98 -14.10 16.05
N ALA A 234 9.96 -14.16 14.71
CA ALA A 234 8.96 -13.43 13.93
C ALA A 234 7.54 -13.92 14.18
N SER A 235 7.36 -15.22 14.37
CA SER A 235 6.06 -15.86 14.53
C SER A 235 5.42 -15.58 15.90
N THR A 236 6.21 -15.53 16.97
CA THR A 236 5.69 -15.46 18.36
C THR A 236 6.14 -14.24 19.14
N GLY A 237 7.16 -13.52 18.67
CA GLY A 237 7.82 -12.45 19.43
C GLY A 237 8.68 -12.94 20.60
N GLU A 238 8.90 -14.25 20.76
CA GLU A 238 9.66 -14.83 21.87
C GLU A 238 11.14 -14.42 21.82
N TRP A 239 11.70 -14.07 22.99
CA TRP A 239 13.10 -13.68 23.16
C TRP A 239 13.97 -14.85 23.60
N LEU A 240 14.72 -15.42 22.66
CA LEU A 240 15.58 -16.56 22.88
C LEU A 240 17.05 -16.13 23.07
N LYS A 241 17.74 -16.76 24.02
CA LYS A 241 19.21 -16.67 24.11
C LYS A 241 19.81 -17.63 23.08
N PRO A 242 20.55 -17.15 22.07
CA PRO A 242 21.06 -18.00 21.01
C PRO A 242 22.18 -18.93 21.50
N THR A 243 22.21 -20.13 20.94
CA THR A 243 23.33 -21.07 21.00
C THR A 243 23.80 -21.41 19.58
N LYS A 244 24.96 -22.05 19.41
CA LYS A 244 25.44 -22.48 18.08
C LYS A 244 24.50 -23.46 17.38
N LYS A 245 23.63 -24.15 18.13
CA LYS A 245 22.63 -25.11 17.62
C LYS A 245 21.25 -24.49 17.40
N THR A 246 21.05 -23.24 17.80
CA THR A 246 19.75 -22.57 17.63
C THR A 246 19.49 -22.38 16.14
N VAL A 247 18.38 -22.95 15.67
CA VAL A 247 17.92 -22.82 14.29
C VAL A 247 17.30 -21.43 14.11
N ILE A 248 17.81 -20.69 13.14
CA ILE A 248 17.23 -19.41 12.73
C ILE A 248 16.10 -19.71 11.76
N GLU A 249 14.99 -18.99 11.91
CA GLU A 249 13.82 -19.10 11.04
C GLU A 249 13.69 -17.85 10.18
N VAL A 250 12.90 -17.95 9.11
CA VAL A 250 12.59 -16.80 8.26
C VAL A 250 11.85 -15.74 9.09
N GLY A 251 12.26 -14.49 8.95
CA GLY A 251 11.69 -13.34 9.65
C GLY A 251 12.34 -13.04 11.01
N ASP A 252 13.07 -13.98 11.60
CA ASP A 252 13.69 -13.78 12.92
C ASP A 252 14.53 -12.50 12.98
N MET A 253 14.55 -11.86 14.15
CA MET A 253 15.45 -10.74 14.43
C MET A 253 16.57 -11.17 15.37
N ILE A 254 17.82 -10.93 14.96
CA ILE A 254 19.01 -11.04 15.80
C ILE A 254 19.31 -9.65 16.33
N PHE A 255 19.10 -9.45 17.63
CA PHE A 255 19.33 -8.19 18.32
C PHE A 255 20.63 -8.24 19.14
N ILE A 256 21.51 -7.27 18.88
CA ILE A 256 22.79 -7.11 19.56
C ILE A 256 22.72 -5.81 20.38
N PRO A 257 22.47 -5.87 21.69
CA PRO A 257 22.44 -4.66 22.51
C PRO A 257 23.82 -4.05 22.69
N GLU A 258 23.86 -2.76 22.98
CA GLU A 258 25.04 -2.06 23.48
C GLU A 258 25.31 -2.39 24.95
N LYS A 259 26.55 -2.23 25.43
CA LYS A 259 26.81 -2.30 26.88
C LYS A 259 26.30 -1.01 27.51
N PRO A 260 25.59 -1.08 28.65
CA PRO A 260 25.20 0.12 29.37
C PRO A 260 26.46 0.90 29.79
N GLU A 261 26.44 2.21 29.59
CA GLU A 261 27.40 3.11 30.22
C GLU A 261 27.08 3.14 31.71
N PHE A 262 27.99 2.58 32.52
CA PHE A 262 27.89 2.69 33.97
C PHE A 262 28.52 4.02 34.38
N ASP A 263 27.75 4.91 35.01
CA ASP A 263 28.30 6.10 35.65
C ASP A 263 28.91 5.71 37.01
N TYR A 264 30.21 5.43 37.00
CA TYR A 264 30.98 5.11 38.20
C TYR A 264 31.01 6.27 39.20
N TRP A 265 30.78 7.51 38.76
CA TRP A 265 30.77 8.67 39.64
C TRP A 265 29.48 8.76 40.44
N GLU A 266 28.34 8.46 39.82
CA GLU A 266 27.05 8.39 40.49
C GLU A 266 27.00 7.23 41.49
N PHE A 267 27.48 6.04 41.10
CA PHE A 267 27.62 4.90 42.01
C PHE A 267 28.55 5.20 43.21
N ALA A 268 29.67 5.88 42.98
CA ALA A 268 30.57 6.27 44.06
C ALA A 268 29.92 7.26 45.03
N LYS A 269 29.12 8.21 44.55
CA LYS A 269 28.36 9.14 45.39
C LYS A 269 27.33 8.44 46.27
N ASP A 270 26.58 7.50 45.73
CA ASP A 270 25.59 6.72 46.48
C ASP A 270 26.25 5.88 47.57
N PHE A 271 27.38 5.24 47.26
CA PHE A 271 28.16 4.49 48.23
C PHE A 271 28.73 5.39 49.35
N MET A 272 29.26 6.56 49.00
CA MET A 272 29.73 7.54 49.99
C MET A 272 28.59 8.00 50.91
N GLY A 273 27.39 8.20 50.38
CA GLY A 273 26.20 8.55 51.16
C GLY A 273 25.83 7.46 52.17
N ILE A 274 25.80 6.19 51.75
CA ILE A 274 25.54 5.04 52.64
C ILE A 274 26.62 4.92 53.71
N ALA A 275 27.90 5.02 53.33
CA ALA A 275 29.02 4.94 54.27
C ALA A 275 28.98 6.06 55.31
N ALA A 276 28.63 7.29 54.92
CA ALA A 276 28.49 8.42 55.83
C ALA A 276 27.33 8.21 56.83
N GLN A 277 26.21 7.65 56.38
CA GLN A 277 25.08 7.32 57.26
C GLN A 277 25.46 6.24 58.29
N VAL A 278 26.15 5.18 57.86
CA VAL A 278 26.67 4.14 58.77
C VAL A 278 27.66 4.72 59.77
N ALA A 279 28.58 5.57 59.32
CA ALA A 279 29.53 6.26 60.20
C ALA A 279 28.82 7.15 61.22
N THR A 280 27.74 7.84 60.81
CA THR A 280 26.95 8.70 61.69
C THR A 280 26.25 7.89 62.77
N VAL A 281 25.61 6.78 62.40
CA VAL A 281 24.99 5.84 63.34
C VAL A 281 26.03 5.30 64.32
N PHE A 282 27.21 4.90 63.83
CA PHE A 282 28.31 4.45 64.68
C PHE A 282 28.79 5.53 65.65
N ILE A 283 28.94 6.78 65.20
CA ILE A 283 29.34 7.91 66.06
C ILE A 283 28.28 8.18 67.14
N VAL A 284 27.00 8.15 66.78
CA VAL A 284 25.88 8.33 67.73
C VAL A 284 25.89 7.23 68.79
N ILE A 285 26.04 5.96 68.39
CA ILE A 285 26.13 4.83 69.31
C ILE A 285 27.34 4.97 70.23
N LYS A 286 28.51 5.29 69.68
CA LYS A 286 29.74 5.49 70.45
C LYS A 286 29.56 6.58 71.51
N ASN A 287 29.00 7.73 71.13
CA ASN A 287 28.77 8.85 72.04
C ASN A 287 27.76 8.51 73.14
N ALA A 288 26.71 7.74 72.83
CA ALA A 288 25.71 7.29 73.80
C ALA A 288 26.25 6.26 74.81
N VAL A 289 27.26 5.47 74.44
CA VAL A 289 27.91 4.47 75.32
C VAL A 289 29.00 5.10 76.21
N SER A 290 29.50 6.29 75.85
CA SER A 290 30.54 7.01 76.60
C SER A 290 30.02 8.12 77.54
N GLN A 291 28.70 8.22 77.73
CA GLN A 291 28.05 9.01 78.80
C GLN A 291 27.57 8.08 79.91
#